data_AF-A0A943YXN4-F1
#
_entry.id   AF-A0A943YXN4-F1
#
_cell.length_a   1.000
_cell.length_b   1.000
_cell.length_c   1.000
_cell.angle_alpha   90.00
_cell.angle_beta   90.00
_cell.angle_gamma   90.00
#
_symmetry.space_group_name_H-M   'P 1'
#
loop_
_entity.id
_entity.type
_entity.pdbx_description
1 polymer ?
#
loop_
_entity_poly.entity_id
_entity_poly.type
_entity_poly.pdbx_seq_one_letter_code
_entity_poly.pdbx_strand_id
1 'polypeptide(L)' 'CGVGDTVSIMETRPLSKTKRWRLVEIIEKAK' A
#
# COMPACT_ATOMS: atom_id res chain seq x y z
N CYS A 1 0.80 1.40 -8.65
CA CYS A 1 0.96 2.63 -7.86
C CYS A 1 2.17 3.37 -8.39
N GLY A 2 1.98 4.63 -8.72
CA GLY A 2 3.05 5.58 -8.98
C GLY A 2 3.61 6.15 -7.67
N VAL A 3 4.65 6.95 -7.81
CA VAL A 3 5.18 7.74 -6.70
C VAL A 3 4.23 8.92 -6.47
N GLY A 4 3.85 9.16 -5.22
CA GLY A 4 2.93 10.24 -4.83
C GLY A 4 1.45 9.84 -4.77
N ASP A 5 1.09 8.61 -5.11
CA ASP A 5 -0.28 8.12 -4.93
C ASP A 5 -0.63 7.99 -3.44
N THR A 6 -1.83 8.42 -3.06
CA THR A 6 -2.41 8.13 -1.74
C THR A 6 -3.13 6.80 -1.82
N VAL A 7 -2.66 5.82 -1.05
CA VAL A 7 -3.17 4.44 -1.10
C VAL A 7 -3.67 3.97 0.26
N SER A 8 -4.73 3.17 0.23
CA SER A 8 -5.22 2.45 1.41
C SER A 8 -4.50 1.11 1.53
N ILE A 9 -4.05 0.79 2.75
CA ILE A 9 -3.34 -0.45 3.06
C ILE A 9 -4.03 -1.20 4.20
N MET A 10 -3.92 -2.53 4.17
CA MET A 10 -4.42 -3.43 5.22
C MET A 10 -3.26 -4.26 5.77
N GLU A 11 -3.29 -4.52 7.08
CA GLU A 11 -2.33 -5.40 7.73
C GLU A 11 -2.55 -6.87 7.34
N THR A 12 -1.47 -7.61 7.20
CA THR A 12 -1.43 -9.00 6.73
C THR A 12 -0.33 -9.77 7.45
N ARG A 13 -0.30 -11.10 7.29
CA ARG A 13 0.83 -11.92 7.76
C ARG A 13 2.17 -11.39 7.23
N PRO A 14 3.29 -11.56 7.94
CA PRO A 14 4.60 -11.09 7.48
C PRO A 14 4.92 -11.59 6.07
N LEU A 15 5.15 -10.64 5.15
CA LEU A 15 5.53 -10.92 3.76
C LEU A 15 7.07 -10.88 3.58
N SER A 16 7.75 -10.16 4.46
CA SER A 16 9.21 -10.08 4.53
C SER A 16 9.63 -9.69 5.96
N LYS A 17 10.92 -9.48 6.20
CA LYS A 17 11.46 -9.08 7.52
C LYS A 17 10.75 -7.85 8.09
N THR A 18 10.36 -6.89 7.24
CA THR A 18 9.74 -5.63 7.66
C THR A 18 8.39 -5.33 7.01
N LYS A 19 7.93 -6.13 6.04
CA LYS A 19 6.67 -5.86 5.32
C LYS A 19 5.52 -6.69 5.87
N ARG A 20 4.49 -6.01 6.37
CA ARG A 20 3.26 -6.63 6.91
C ARG A 20 1.98 -6.04 6.32
N TRP A 21 2.08 -5.24 5.27
CA TRP A 21 0.92 -4.57 4.68
C TRP A 21 0.71 -4.97 3.23
N ARG A 22 -0.55 -4.99 2.81
CA ARG A 22 -0.98 -5.19 1.43
C ARG A 22 -1.76 -3.95 0.97
N LEU A 23 -1.59 -3.60 -0.31
CA LEU A 23 -2.40 -2.60 -0.99
C LEU A 23 -3.86 -3.07 -1.09
N VAL A 24 -4.79 -2.25 -0.62
CA VAL A 24 -6.23 -2.50 -0.78
C VAL A 24 -6.73 -1.78 -2.03
N GLU A 25 -6.56 -0.46 -2.07
CA GLU A 25 -7.02 0.39 -3.17
C GLU A 25 -6.21 1.69 -3.24
N ILE A 26 -6.31 2.39 -4.37
CA ILE A 26 -5.70 3.71 -4.59
C ILE A 26 -6.80 4.75 -4.39
N ILE A 27 -6.66 5.59 -3.36
CA ILE A 27 -7.65 6.62 -3.01
C ILE A 27 -7.49 7.82 -3.95
N GLU A 28 -6.25 8.26 -4.16
CA GLU A 28 -5.93 9.40 -5.02
C GLU A 28 -4.68 9.08 -5.84
N LYS A 29 -4.76 9.31 -7.16
CA LYS A 29 -3.61 9.20 -8.04
C LYS A 29 -2.87 10.53 -8.10
N ALA A 30 -1.54 10.46 -8.02
CA ALA A 30 -0.71 11.62 -8.32
C ALA A 30 -1.02 12.09 -9.76
N LYS A 31 -1.15 13.41 -9.90
CA LYS A 31 -1.54 14.09 -11.14
C LYS A 31 -0.39 14.18 -12.14
#